data_AF-A0A842YFN7-F1
#
_entry.id   AF-A0A842YFN7-F1
#
_cell.length_a   1.000
_cell.length_b   1.000
_cell.length_c   1.000
_cell.angle_alpha   90.00
_cell.angle_beta   90.00
_cell.angle_gamma   90.00
#
_symmetry.space_group_name_H-M   'P 1'
#
loop_
_entity.id
_entity.type
_entity.pdbx_description
1 polymer ?
#
loop_
_entity_poly.entity_id
_entity_poly.type
_entity_poly.pdbx_seq_one_letter_code
_entity_poly.pdbx_strand_id
1 'polypeptide(L)'
;SIPFGKERTWEGKTKSNNPGIKKWYVNVETCYGFWVANGSECSNCIRSCPYNKKDGFMHQSVMWFVQHAPWLNRLIVKMDDLVGYGKQKSGEKFWKKFGNIPPRREY
;
A
#
# COMPACT_ATOMS: atom_id res chain seq x y z
N SER A 1 2.70 10.70 2.91
CA SER A 1 1.28 11.09 2.90
C SER A 1 0.44 10.40 3.96
N ILE A 2 0.64 9.10 4.23
CA ILE A 2 -0.11 8.34 5.25
C ILE A 2 0.43 8.69 6.66
N PRO A 3 -0.44 8.91 7.67
CA PRO A 3 0.00 9.22 9.03
C PRO A 3 0.53 7.98 9.77
N PHE A 4 1.52 8.17 10.65
CA PHE A 4 2.04 7.13 11.56
C PHE A 4 1.44 7.20 12.98
N GLY A 5 0.46 8.08 13.20
CA GLY A 5 -0.19 8.24 14.50
C GLY A 5 -0.93 6.98 14.92
N LYS A 6 -0.86 6.66 16.22
CA LYS A 6 -1.55 5.49 16.80
C LYS A 6 -3.07 5.65 16.79
N GLU A 7 -3.56 6.89 16.87
CA GLU A 7 -4.98 7.20 16.98
C GLU A 7 -5.55 7.79 15.69
N ARG A 8 -6.83 7.51 15.46
CA ARG A 8 -7.66 8.16 14.45
C ARG A 8 -8.08 9.54 14.93
N THR A 9 -8.19 10.50 14.01
CA THR A 9 -8.62 11.88 14.31
C THR A 9 -10.00 12.15 13.72
N TRP A 10 -10.65 13.22 14.18
CA TRP A 10 -11.95 13.70 13.66
C TRP A 10 -11.79 14.76 12.56
N GLU A 11 -10.59 15.31 12.44
CA GLU A 11 -10.26 16.36 11.49
C GLU A 11 -9.01 15.99 10.71
N GLY A 12 -9.00 16.40 9.45
CA GLY A 12 -7.87 16.24 8.54
C GLY A 12 -6.96 17.47 8.55
N LYS A 13 -5.74 17.30 8.04
CA LYS A 13 -4.74 18.38 8.03
C LYS A 13 -4.83 19.28 6.81
N THR A 14 -5.76 19.00 5.90
CA THR A 14 -5.74 19.59 4.56
C THR A 14 -7.14 19.91 4.06
N LYS A 15 -7.25 20.86 3.12
CA LYS A 15 -8.54 21.35 2.60
C LYS A 15 -9.34 20.26 1.88
N SER A 16 -8.64 19.26 1.33
CA SER A 16 -9.26 18.12 0.64
C SER A 16 -9.71 17.01 1.61
N ASN A 17 -9.66 17.23 2.91
CA ASN A 17 -10.21 16.32 3.90
C ASN A 17 -11.61 16.78 4.36
N ASN A 18 -12.59 15.87 4.30
CA ASN A 18 -13.91 16.09 4.91
C ASN A 18 -13.86 15.77 6.43
N PRO A 19 -13.98 16.75 7.34
CA PRO A 19 -13.96 16.55 8.79
C PRO A 19 -15.25 15.86 9.30
N GLY A 20 -15.29 15.52 10.59
CA GLY A 20 -16.47 14.97 11.26
C GLY A 20 -16.56 13.44 11.28
N ILE A 21 -15.59 12.72 10.72
CA ILE A 21 -15.55 11.25 10.70
C ILE A 21 -14.24 10.77 11.31
N LYS A 22 -14.30 9.89 12.32
CA LYS A 22 -13.10 9.36 13.00
C LYS A 22 -12.33 8.37 12.11
N LYS A 23 -11.25 8.83 11.47
CA LYS A 23 -10.39 8.03 10.57
C LYS A 23 -8.92 8.47 10.58
N TRP A 24 -8.06 7.70 9.91
CA TRP A 24 -6.69 8.14 9.61
C TRP A 24 -6.72 9.04 8.39
N TYR A 25 -6.67 10.35 8.62
CA TYR A 25 -6.63 11.33 7.54
C TYR A 25 -5.26 11.33 6.84
N VAL A 26 -5.26 11.06 5.54
CA VAL A 26 -4.08 11.14 4.67
C VAL A 26 -3.87 12.60 4.26
N ASN A 27 -2.61 13.04 4.17
CA ASN A 27 -2.27 14.31 3.53
C ASN A 27 -2.44 14.15 2.01
N VAL A 28 -3.54 14.68 1.47
CA VAL A 28 -3.98 14.47 0.08
C VAL A 28 -3.06 15.20 -0.90
N GLU A 29 -2.58 16.37 -0.52
CA GLU A 29 -1.77 17.28 -1.33
C GLU A 29 -0.40 16.67 -1.62
N THR A 30 0.24 16.07 -0.61
CA THR A 30 1.50 15.33 -0.82
C THR A 30 1.29 14.04 -1.61
N CYS A 31 0.14 13.37 -1.44
CA CYS A 31 -0.20 12.15 -2.19
C CYS A 31 -0.38 12.48 -3.68
N TYR A 32 -1.22 13.47 -3.97
CA TYR A 32 -1.50 13.92 -5.32
C TYR A 32 -0.27 14.58 -5.98
N GLY A 33 0.51 15.36 -5.22
CA GLY A 33 1.78 15.92 -5.71
C GLY A 33 2.73 14.84 -6.21
N PHE A 34 2.81 13.70 -5.53
CA PHE A 34 3.59 12.56 -6.03
C PHE A 34 2.98 11.96 -7.31
N TRP A 35 1.66 11.87 -7.45
CA TRP A 35 1.04 11.36 -8.68
C TRP A 35 1.39 12.23 -9.88
N VAL A 36 1.29 13.56 -9.72
CA VAL A 36 1.65 14.52 -10.75
C VAL A 36 3.13 14.39 -11.12
N ALA A 37 4.02 14.32 -10.13
CA ALA A 37 5.46 14.15 -10.37
C ALA A 37 5.82 12.79 -10.99
N ASN A 38 5.09 11.74 -10.66
CA ASN A 38 5.25 10.39 -11.19
C ASN A 38 4.63 10.21 -12.58
N GLY A 39 3.78 11.14 -13.03
CA GLY A 39 3.08 11.08 -14.31
C GLY A 39 1.98 10.01 -14.41
N SER A 40 1.62 9.37 -13.29
CA SER A 40 0.63 8.28 -13.22
C SER A 40 0.21 8.03 -11.77
N GLU A 41 -0.86 7.26 -11.55
CA GLU A 41 -1.25 6.80 -10.22
C GLU A 41 -0.12 6.05 -9.49
N CYS A 42 0.00 6.28 -8.18
CA CYS A 42 1.09 5.72 -7.38
C CYS A 42 0.80 4.32 -6.84
N SER A 43 -0.36 4.12 -6.20
CA SER A 43 -0.83 2.86 -5.61
C SER A 43 0.15 2.10 -4.68
N ASN A 44 1.23 2.75 -4.22
CA ASN A 44 2.27 2.12 -3.41
C ASN A 44 1.76 1.59 -2.07
N CYS A 45 0.82 2.29 -1.44
CA CYS A 45 0.21 1.88 -0.19
C CYS A 45 -0.61 0.58 -0.33
N ILE A 46 -1.29 0.40 -1.47
CA ILE A 46 -2.06 -0.80 -1.77
C ILE A 46 -1.08 -1.97 -2.01
N ARG A 47 -0.02 -1.74 -2.78
CA ARG A 47 1.03 -2.73 -3.05
C ARG A 47 1.73 -3.22 -1.79
N SER A 48 2.09 -2.30 -0.89
CA SER A 48 2.85 -2.64 0.32
C SER A 48 1.99 -3.25 1.44
N CYS A 49 0.66 -3.22 1.31
CA CYS A 49 -0.23 -3.71 2.35
C CYS A 49 -0.03 -5.22 2.62
N PRO A 50 0.18 -5.64 3.88
CA PRO A 50 0.28 -7.06 4.24
C PRO A 50 -1.01 -7.86 3.96
N TYR A 51 -2.16 -7.19 3.87
CA TYR A 51 -3.45 -7.79 3.54
C TYR A 51 -3.66 -7.98 2.04
N ASN A 52 -2.85 -7.37 1.18
CA ASN A 52 -3.02 -7.42 -0.27
C ASN A 52 -2.08 -8.44 -0.92
N LYS A 53 -2.07 -9.67 -0.41
CA LYS A 53 -1.27 -10.76 -1.00
C LYS A 53 -2.16 -11.70 -1.79
N LYS A 54 -1.54 -12.47 -2.69
CA LYS A 54 -2.25 -13.49 -3.47
C LYS A 54 -2.95 -14.45 -2.51
N ASP A 55 -4.24 -14.65 -2.73
CA ASP A 55 -5.00 -15.62 -1.94
C ASP A 55 -4.47 -17.05 -2.13
N GLY A 56 -4.54 -17.82 -1.06
CA GLY A 56 -4.01 -19.17 -0.95
C GLY A 56 -3.69 -19.54 0.50
N PHE A 57 -3.36 -20.81 0.73
CA PHE A 57 -3.19 -21.40 2.07
C PHE A 57 -2.27 -20.57 2.99
N MET A 58 -1.13 -20.12 2.49
CA MET A 58 -0.18 -19.32 3.28
C MET A 58 -0.78 -17.97 3.69
N HIS A 59 -1.43 -17.26 2.76
CA HIS A 59 -2.04 -15.95 3.06
C HIS A 59 -3.19 -16.11 4.06
N GLN A 60 -4.05 -17.11 3.84
CA GLN A 60 -5.16 -17.42 4.74
C GLN A 60 -4.67 -17.78 6.15
N SER A 61 -3.60 -18.56 6.26
CA SER A 61 -2.97 -18.89 7.55
C SER A 61 -2.47 -17.64 8.27
N VAL A 62 -1.79 -16.74 7.57
CA VAL A 62 -1.32 -15.48 8.16
C VAL A 62 -2.51 -14.62 8.60
N MET A 63 -3.56 -14.52 7.80
CA MET A 63 -4.78 -13.77 8.17
C MET A 63 -5.47 -14.38 9.40
N TRP A 64 -5.48 -15.69 9.53
CA TRP A 64 -5.99 -16.36 10.74
C TRP A 64 -5.20 -15.93 11.98
N PHE A 65 -3.86 -15.90 11.92
CA PHE A 65 -3.03 -15.42 13.04
C PHE A 65 -3.23 -13.93 13.33
N VAL A 66 -3.40 -13.09 12.30
CA VAL A 66 -3.68 -11.66 12.51
C VAL A 66 -4.98 -11.45 13.30
N GLN A 67 -5.99 -12.29 13.07
CA GLN A 67 -7.29 -12.22 13.76
C GLN A 67 -7.25 -12.81 15.18
N HIS A 68 -6.55 -13.94 15.37
CA HIS A 68 -6.60 -14.71 16.63
C HIS A 68 -5.39 -14.49 17.54
N ALA A 69 -4.29 -13.96 17.01
CA ALA A 69 -3.03 -13.75 17.70
C ALA A 69 -2.42 -12.36 17.43
N PRO A 70 -3.13 -11.25 17.76
CA PRO A 70 -2.71 -9.89 17.40
C PRO A 70 -1.37 -9.44 18.01
N TRP A 71 -0.90 -10.11 19.08
CA TRP A 71 0.45 -9.88 19.62
C TRP A 71 1.56 -10.24 18.62
N LEU A 72 1.27 -11.10 17.64
CA LEU A 72 2.19 -11.45 16.55
C LEU A 72 2.23 -10.42 15.42
N ASN A 73 1.32 -9.44 15.37
CA ASN A 73 1.21 -8.52 14.24
C ASN A 73 2.53 -7.80 13.91
N ARG A 74 3.30 -7.41 14.93
CA ARG A 74 4.62 -6.78 14.70
C ARG A 74 5.62 -7.73 14.06
N LEU A 75 5.59 -9.00 14.43
CA LEU A 75 6.46 -10.02 13.83
C LEU A 75 6.03 -10.29 12.38
N ILE A 76 4.73 -10.45 12.14
CA ILE A 76 4.17 -10.69 10.82
C ILE A 76 4.55 -9.57 9.84
N VAL A 77 4.42 -8.30 10.24
CA VAL A 77 4.82 -7.15 9.40
C VAL A 77 6.32 -7.18 9.10
N LYS A 78 7.17 -7.44 10.10
CA LYS A 78 8.63 -7.56 9.88
C LYS A 78 8.98 -8.69 8.91
N MET A 79 8.28 -9.81 8.98
CA MET A 79 8.48 -10.93 8.05
C MET A 79 8.03 -10.57 6.63
N ASP A 80 6.91 -9.84 6.46
CA ASP A 80 6.47 -9.33 5.15
C ASP A 80 7.55 -8.46 4.48
N ASP A 81 8.14 -7.55 5.27
CA ASP A 81 9.20 -6.65 4.84
C ASP A 81 10.49 -7.42 4.47
N LEU A 82 10.88 -8.40 5.30
CA LEU A 82 12.08 -9.23 5.10
C LEU A 82 11.98 -10.04 3.81
N VAL A 83 10.85 -10.70 3.59
CA VAL A 83 10.62 -11.50 2.37
C VAL A 83 10.39 -10.59 1.15
N GLY A 84 10.06 -9.32 1.39
CA GLY A 84 9.95 -8.31 0.35
C GLY A 84 8.68 -8.43 -0.48
N TYR A 85 7.61 -9.00 0.08
CA TYR A 85 6.31 -9.15 -0.62
C TYR A 85 5.75 -7.80 -1.08
N GLY A 86 6.01 -6.73 -0.33
CA GLY A 86 5.59 -5.36 -0.68
C GLY A 86 6.46 -4.66 -1.72
N LYS A 87 7.59 -5.24 -2.18
CA LYS A 87 8.54 -4.56 -3.10
C LYS A 87 8.00 -4.44 -4.53
N GLN A 88 8.46 -3.40 -5.25
CA GLN A 88 7.99 -3.12 -6.60
C GLN A 88 8.70 -4.07 -7.55
N LYS A 89 7.91 -4.81 -8.34
CA LYS A 89 8.46 -5.69 -9.37
C LYS A 89 8.65 -4.90 -10.66
N SER A 90 9.59 -5.33 -11.49
CA SER A 90 9.81 -4.73 -12.81
C SER A 90 8.57 -4.89 -13.69
N GLY A 91 8.05 -3.76 -14.19
CA GLY A 91 6.97 -3.74 -15.16
C GLY A 91 7.38 -4.40 -16.48
N GLU A 92 8.62 -4.19 -16.93
CA GLU A 92 9.16 -4.85 -18.13
C GLU A 92 9.11 -6.37 -18.02
N LYS A 93 9.56 -6.92 -16.88
CA LYS A 93 9.50 -8.37 -16.64
C LYS A 93 8.05 -8.88 -16.62
N PHE A 94 7.12 -8.08 -16.10
CA PHE A 94 5.70 -8.42 -16.12
C PHE A 94 5.14 -8.47 -17.55
N TRP A 95 5.36 -7.44 -18.36
CA TRP A 95 4.82 -7.36 -19.72
C TRP A 95 5.49 -8.34 -20.69
N LYS A 96 6.79 -8.65 -20.52
CA LYS A 96 7.48 -9.69 -21.29
C LYS A 96 6.79 -11.06 -21.20
N LYS A 97 6.11 -11.36 -20.10
CA LYS A 97 5.33 -12.61 -19.93
C LYS A 97 4.21 -12.75 -20.97
N PHE A 98 3.68 -11.64 -21.47
CA PHE A 98 2.51 -11.59 -22.34
C PHE A 98 2.85 -11.31 -23.82
N GLY A 99 4.12 -11.41 -24.21
CA GLY A 99 4.57 -11.29 -25.61
C GLY A 99 4.61 -9.86 -26.18
N ASN A 100 3.93 -8.90 -25.56
CA ASN A 100 3.89 -7.50 -25.98
C ASN A 100 4.52 -6.58 -24.94
N ILE A 101 5.65 -5.96 -25.27
CA ILE A 101 6.19 -4.81 -24.52
C ILE A 101 5.57 -3.57 -25.16
N PRO A 102 4.58 -2.91 -24.55
CA PRO A 102 4.16 -1.60 -25.04
C PRO A 102 5.37 -0.66 -25.00
N PRO A 103 5.59 0.18 -26.03
CA PRO A 103 6.71 1.11 -26.03
C PRO A 103 6.67 1.96 -24.77
N ARG A 104 7.85 2.17 -24.16
CA ARG A 104 7.98 3.02 -22.98
C ARG A 104 7.53 4.42 -23.40
N ARG A 105 6.39 4.91 -22.89
CA ARG A 105 6.05 6.33 -23.07
C ARG A 105 7.04 7.13 -22.24
N GLU A 106 7.96 7.79 -22.92
CA GLU A 106 8.70 8.91 -22.38
C GLU A 106 7.71 10.06 -22.26
N TYR A 107 7.46 10.51 -21.03
CA TYR A 107 6.75 11.73 -20.72
C TYR A 107 7.76 12.78 -20.29
#